data_AF-A0A1I7UQN1-F1
#
_entry.id   AF-A0A1I7UQN1-F1
#
_cell.length_a   1.000
_cell.length_b   1.000
_cell.length_c   1.000
_cell.angle_alpha   90.00
_cell.angle_beta   90.00
_cell.angle_gamma   90.00
#
_symmetry.space_group_name_H-M   'P 1'
#
loop_
_entity.id
_entity.type
_entity.pdbx_description
1 polymer ?
#
loop_
_entity_poly.entity_id
_entity_poly.type
_entity_poly.pdbx_seq_one_letter_code
_entity_poly.pdbx_strand_id
1 'polypeptide(L)'
;MENFNIKLEIVSFHKCSRITIENLMTVDARRIDVLTGKVFNNEEVNILLKHWLTGRNLRLKHIQLDLKDWNEEAALEGINVQKGTPRERNYTG
;
A
#
# COMPACT_ATOMS: atom_id res chain seq x y z
N MET A 1 30.61 11.48 -13.14
CA MET A 1 29.26 11.55 -12.54
C MET A 1 28.88 10.16 -12.14
N GLU A 2 28.73 9.90 -10.84
CA GLU A 2 28.23 8.61 -10.37
C GLU A 2 26.75 8.50 -10.71
N ASN A 3 26.38 7.41 -11.37
CA ASN A 3 25.01 7.14 -11.78
C ASN A 3 24.28 6.47 -10.61
N PHE A 4 23.70 7.26 -9.72
CA PHE A 4 22.88 6.79 -8.60
C PHE A 4 21.47 6.39 -9.07
N ASN A 5 21.37 5.44 -10.01
CA ASN A 5 20.10 4.79 -10.34
C ASN A 5 19.70 3.80 -9.21
N ILE A 6 19.68 4.31 -7.97
CA ILE A 6 19.33 3.55 -6.78
C ILE A 6 17.82 3.50 -6.75
N LYS A 7 17.31 2.41 -7.29
CA LYS A 7 15.93 1.98 -7.10
C LYS A 7 15.69 1.79 -5.60
N LEU A 8 14.76 2.55 -5.03
CA LEU A 8 14.44 2.45 -3.60
C LEU A 8 13.80 1.09 -3.32
N GLU A 9 14.47 0.27 -2.50
CA GLU A 9 13.92 -1.03 -2.10
C GLU A 9 12.87 -0.85 -0.98
N ILE A 10 13.14 0.01 -0.02
CA ILE A 10 12.25 0.25 1.13
C ILE A 10 12.17 1.76 1.39
N VAL A 11 10.95 2.27 1.56
CA VAL A 11 10.68 3.63 2.03
C VAL A 11 9.84 3.53 3.29
N SER A 12 10.30 4.18 4.36
CA SER A 12 9.61 4.18 5.66
C SER A 12 9.29 5.61 6.09
N PHE A 13 8.02 5.88 6.37
CA PHE A 13 7.52 7.15 6.86
C PHE A 13 7.22 7.04 8.36
N HIS A 14 7.94 7.81 9.18
CA HIS A 14 7.80 7.77 10.64
C HIS A 14 7.16 9.04 11.17
N LYS A 15 6.17 8.90 12.07
CA LYS A 15 5.45 10.02 12.71
C LYS A 15 4.84 11.00 11.71
N CYS A 16 4.52 10.54 10.50
CA CYS A 16 3.96 11.35 9.42
C CYS A 16 2.42 11.37 9.49
N SER A 17 1.84 12.08 10.47
CA SER A 17 0.37 12.13 10.65
C SER A 17 -0.40 12.75 9.47
N ARG A 18 0.29 13.50 8.61
CA ARG A 18 -0.28 14.19 7.44
C ARG A 18 -0.04 13.47 6.11
N ILE A 19 0.56 12.28 6.12
CA ILE A 19 0.73 11.51 4.89
C ILE A 19 -0.65 11.05 4.37
N THR A 20 -0.85 11.21 3.07
CA THR A 20 -2.11 10.84 2.40
C THR A 20 -1.89 9.66 1.47
N ILE A 21 -2.97 9.03 1.00
CA ILE A 21 -2.88 7.94 0.05
C ILE A 21 -2.27 8.40 -1.29
N GLU A 22 -2.58 9.61 -1.76
CA GLU A 22 -2.01 10.17 -2.99
C GLU A 22 -0.49 10.28 -2.90
N ASN A 23 0.04 10.68 -1.72
CA ASN A 23 1.48 10.69 -1.49
C ASN A 23 2.06 9.28 -1.66
N LEU A 24 1.44 8.25 -1.08
CA LEU A 24 1.90 6.86 -1.19
C LEU A 24 1.84 6.34 -2.63
N MET A 25 0.83 6.73 -3.41
CA MET A 25 0.68 6.32 -4.81
C MET A 25 1.82 6.80 -5.71
N THR A 26 2.49 7.90 -5.34
CA THR A 26 3.65 8.43 -6.10
C THR A 26 4.99 7.78 -5.76
N VAL A 27 5.05 6.95 -4.71
CA VAL A 27 6.31 6.35 -4.24
C VAL A 27 6.70 5.16 -5.13
N ASP A 28 7.79 5.28 -5.88
CA ASP A 28 8.42 4.15 -6.57
C ASP A 28 9.37 3.38 -5.64
N ALA A 29 8.80 2.47 -4.85
CA ALA A 29 9.55 1.58 -3.96
C ALA A 29 9.01 0.15 -3.99
N ARG A 30 9.86 -0.82 -3.65
CA ARG A 30 9.44 -2.22 -3.52
C ARG A 30 8.63 -2.47 -2.25
N ARG A 31 8.93 -1.72 -1.19
CA ARG A 31 8.20 -1.74 0.09
C ARG A 31 7.95 -0.34 0.60
N ILE A 32 6.73 -0.11 1.07
CA ILE A 32 6.33 1.12 1.76
C ILE A 32 5.87 0.78 3.17
N ASP A 33 6.50 1.39 4.17
CA ASP A 33 6.09 1.28 5.56
C ASP A 33 5.63 2.65 6.07
N VAL A 34 4.38 2.77 6.52
CA VAL A 34 3.92 3.96 7.24
C VAL A 34 3.79 3.59 8.69
N LEU A 35 4.78 4.00 9.48
CA LEU A 35 4.97 3.55 10.85
C LEU A 35 4.70 4.70 11.80
N THR A 36 3.67 4.56 12.64
CA THR A 36 3.29 5.54 13.67
C THR A 36 2.87 6.91 13.10
N GLY A 37 1.75 7.44 13.58
CA GLY A 37 1.29 8.80 13.26
C GLY A 37 0.00 8.83 12.44
N LYS A 38 0.00 8.33 11.20
CA LYS A 38 -1.23 8.21 10.40
C LYS A 38 -1.86 6.84 10.61
N VAL A 39 -3.15 6.85 10.88
CA VAL A 39 -3.98 5.64 10.90
C VAL A 39 -4.92 5.70 9.70
N PHE A 40 -4.97 4.63 8.92
CA PHE A 40 -5.76 4.55 7.69
C PHE A 40 -7.09 3.87 7.92
N ASN A 41 -8.12 4.34 7.20
CA ASN A 41 -9.43 3.69 7.18
C ASN A 41 -9.55 2.72 5.99
N ASN A 42 -10.63 1.92 5.97
CA ASN A 42 -10.83 0.91 4.93
C ASN A 42 -10.97 1.49 3.51
N GLU A 43 -11.55 2.68 3.36
CA GLU A 43 -11.70 3.37 2.06
C GLU A 43 -10.35 3.81 1.50
N GLU A 44 -9.50 4.42 2.34
CA GLU A 44 -8.12 4.80 1.99
C GLU A 44 -7.31 3.58 1.52
N VAL A 45 -7.44 2.45 2.24
CA VAL A 45 -6.78 1.19 1.85
C VAL A 45 -7.34 0.67 0.53
N ASN A 46 -8.65 0.71 0.31
CA ASN A 46 -9.27 0.25 -0.94
C ASN A 46 -8.75 1.04 -2.15
N ILE A 47 -8.67 2.37 -2.04
CA ILE A 47 -8.14 3.25 -3.10
C ILE A 47 -6.68 2.91 -3.39
N LEU A 48 -5.85 2.71 -2.34
CA LEU A 48 -4.45 2.32 -2.50
C LEU A 48 -4.29 0.96 -3.19
N LEU A 49 -5.07 -0.05 -2.77
CA LEU A 49 -5.03 -1.39 -3.35
C LEU A 49 -5.47 -1.40 -4.81
N LYS A 50 -6.57 -0.72 -5.15
CA LYS A 50 -7.03 -0.58 -6.53
C LYS A 50 -5.97 0.08 -7.41
N HIS A 51 -5.37 1.17 -6.95
CA HIS A 51 -4.29 1.82 -7.68
C HIS A 51 -3.11 0.86 -7.90
N TRP A 52 -2.69 0.13 -6.87
CA TRP A 52 -1.60 -0.82 -6.98
C TRP A 52 -1.91 -1.96 -7.96
N LEU A 53 -3.11 -2.54 -7.90
CA LEU A 53 -3.53 -3.63 -8.77
C LEU A 53 -3.68 -3.22 -10.24
N THR A 54 -3.91 -1.95 -10.55
CA THR A 54 -3.88 -1.46 -11.95
C THR A 54 -2.48 -1.46 -12.57
N GLY A 55 -1.44 -1.87 -11.84
CA GLY A 55 -0.09 -2.01 -12.37
C GLY A 55 0.67 -0.69 -12.56
N ARG A 56 0.12 0.43 -12.10
CA ARG A 56 0.78 1.75 -12.18
C ARG A 56 2.06 1.84 -11.34
N ASN A 57 2.19 0.99 -10.31
CA ASN A 57 3.39 0.85 -9.50
C ASN A 57 3.97 -0.58 -9.64
N LEU A 58 4.72 -0.82 -10.71
CA LEU A 58 5.24 -2.15 -11.07
C LEU A 58 6.20 -2.75 -10.04
N ARG A 59 6.85 -1.90 -9.24
CA ARG A 59 7.88 -2.33 -8.29
C ARG A 59 7.33 -2.64 -6.91
N LEU A 60 6.21 -2.04 -6.53
CA LEU A 60 5.61 -2.25 -5.22
C LEU A 60 5.21 -3.72 -5.01
N LYS A 61 5.72 -4.30 -3.93
CA LYS A 61 5.47 -5.68 -3.51
C LYS A 61 4.85 -5.76 -2.12
N HIS A 62 5.23 -4.87 -1.20
CA HIS A 62 4.76 -4.90 0.18
C HIS A 62 4.34 -3.51 0.68
N ILE A 63 3.26 -3.47 1.45
CA ILE A 63 2.81 -2.29 2.20
C ILE A 63 2.58 -2.69 3.66
N GLN A 64 3.01 -1.83 4.58
CA GLN A 64 2.66 -1.91 6.01
C GLN A 64 2.03 -0.60 6.45
N LEU A 65 0.82 -0.67 7.03
CA LEU A 65 0.04 0.49 7.49
C LEU A 65 -0.56 0.21 8.87
N ASP A 66 -0.68 1.25 9.68
CA ASP A 66 -1.53 1.23 10.88
C ASP A 66 -2.99 1.48 10.46
N LEU A 67 -3.90 0.59 10.85
CA LEU A 67 -5.30 0.62 10.41
C LEU A 67 -6.26 0.89 11.58
N LYS A 68 -7.35 1.62 11.28
CA LYS A 68 -8.47 1.83 12.19
C LYS A 68 -9.64 0.96 11.76
N ASP A 69 -10.23 0.23 12.72
CA ASP A 69 -11.47 -0.52 12.55
C ASP A 69 -11.48 -1.38 11.26
N TRP A 70 -10.48 -2.27 11.14
CA TRP A 70 -10.29 -3.09 9.95
C TRP A 70 -11.56 -3.88 9.59
N ASN A 71 -12.07 -3.62 8.39
CA ASN A 71 -13.16 -4.32 7.76
C ASN A 71 -12.70 -4.78 6.38
N GLU A 72 -12.44 -6.08 6.26
CA GLU A 72 -11.92 -6.68 5.04
C GLU A 72 -12.88 -6.51 3.85
N GLU A 73 -14.20 -6.62 4.07
CA GLU A 73 -15.19 -6.49 3.00
C GLU A 73 -15.17 -5.07 2.42
N ALA A 74 -15.11 -4.06 3.28
CA ALA A 74 -15.02 -2.66 2.86
C ALA A 74 -13.66 -2.35 2.20
N ALA A 75 -12.56 -2.84 2.78
CA ALA A 75 -11.22 -2.59 2.24
C ALA A 75 -10.99 -3.26 0.88
N LEU A 76 -11.68 -4.37 0.61
CA LEU A 76 -11.54 -5.16 -0.63
C LEU A 76 -12.70 -4.97 -1.61
N GLU A 77 -13.61 -4.03 -1.35
CA GLU A 77 -14.78 -3.80 -2.20
C GLU A 77 -14.38 -3.51 -3.66
N GLY A 78 -14.97 -4.27 -4.58
CA GLY A 78 -14.72 -4.15 -6.02
C GLY A 78 -13.36 -4.67 -6.48
N ILE A 79 -12.61 -5.36 -5.62
CA ILE A 79 -11.38 -6.08 -6.00
C ILE A 79 -11.72 -7.55 -6.23
N ASN A 80 -11.21 -8.14 -7.32
CA ASN A 80 -11.36 -9.57 -7.57
C ASN A 80 -10.40 -10.37 -6.68
N VAL A 81 -10.89 -10.80 -5.51
CA VAL A 81 -10.09 -11.47 -4.49
C VAL A 81 -10.31 -12.98 -4.52
N GLN A 82 -9.23 -13.75 -4.69
CA GLN A 82 -9.23 -15.18 -4.44
C GLN A 82 -8.90 -15.43 -2.97
N LYS A 83 -9.78 -16.12 -2.25
CA LYS A 83 -9.56 -16.49 -0.85
C LYS A 83 -8.46 -17.55 -0.77
N GLY A 84 -7.37 -17.22 -0.09
CA GLY A 84 -6.29 -18.15 0.26
C GLY A 84 -6.45 -18.68 1.68
N THR A 85 -5.31 -18.93 2.36
CA THR A 85 -5.29 -19.27 3.78
C THR A 85 -5.83 -18.11 4.65
N PRO A 86 -6.20 -18.33 5.93
CA PRO A 86 -6.65 -17.24 6.80
C PRO A 86 -5.62 -16.10 6.84
N ARG A 87 -6.08 -14.86 6.61
CA ARG A 87 -5.27 -13.62 6.49
C ARG A 87 -4.40 -13.50 5.23
N GLU A 88 -4.51 -14.43 4.28
CA GLU A 88 -3.85 -14.37 2.99
C GLU A 88 -4.89 -14.17 1.87
N ARG A 89 -4.65 -13.18 1.01
CA ARG A 89 -5.54 -12.84 -0.11
C ARG A 89 -4.71 -12.76 -1.38
N ASN A 90 -5.15 -13.50 -2.40
CA ASN A 90 -4.51 -13.50 -3.71
C ASN A 90 -5.32 -12.60 -4.65
N TYR A 91 -4.63 -11.72 -5.36
CA TYR A 91 -5.23 -10.76 -6.27
C TYR A 91 -4.76 -11.02 -7.69
N THR A 92 -5.69 -11.07 -8.63
CA THR A 92 -5.39 -11.13 -10.07
C THR A 92 -5.77 -9.78 -10.67
N GLY A 93 -4.78 -9.08 -11.26
CA GLY A 93 -4.99 -7.87 -12.04
C GLY A 93 -5.34 -8.16 -13.48
#